data_AF-A0A428QTL8-F1
#
_entry.id   AF-A0A428QTL8-F1
#
_cell.length_a   1.000
_cell.length_b   1.000
_cell.length_c   1.000
_cell.angle_alpha   90.00
_cell.angle_beta   90.00
_cell.angle_gamma   90.00
#
_symmetry.space_group_name_H-M   'P 1'
#
loop_
_entity.id
_entity.type
_entity.pdbx_description
1 polymer ?
#
loop_
_entity_poly.entity_id
_entity_poly.type
_entity_poly.pdbx_seq_one_letter_code
_entity_poly.pdbx_strand_id
1 'polypeptide(L)'
;MTQAGLLRTLLYQIVAQRPEILPNLIPKQWESCCLFGQRPEHWSMQDLRGMLFQAAKLVTHDTKICLFVDGLDEFDGTHDELISLIKSLIGDIRNVKVCVASRPWNVFRDAFGQAPNLRLEDLTFDDIKSFVKSKFEADPVFLNLGRRYPVFANQLMNNIVVKASGVFLWVDLVVASLLDGIRLGDRIEDLQRRLDDLPTELENLYEKILHSLDNFYLGHAAQYFTLVESTEAPLTILQFSFADEESPKSALEMKIGRLSEGHGFDYSQLEGVFFFWSDQLAALEPRKKEI
;
A
#
# COMPACT_ATOMS: atom_id res chain seq x y z
N MET A 1 4.29 12.29 5.65
CA MET A 1 5.59 12.03 6.32
C MET A 1 6.32 13.35 6.63
N THR A 2 6.78 13.59 7.86
CA THR A 2 7.55 14.82 8.19
C THR A 2 9.06 14.65 7.94
N GLN A 3 9.78 15.74 7.68
CA GLN A 3 11.24 15.74 7.52
C GLN A 3 11.97 15.19 8.74
N ALA A 4 11.51 15.57 9.93
CA ALA A 4 12.09 15.10 11.18
C ALA A 4 11.84 13.59 11.36
N GLY A 5 10.66 13.09 10.95
CA GLY A 5 10.34 11.67 10.91
C GLY A 5 11.27 10.89 10.00
N LEU A 6 11.42 11.33 8.73
CA LEU A 6 12.29 10.69 7.75
C LEU A 6 13.75 10.60 8.26
N LEU A 7 14.31 11.72 8.73
CA LEU A 7 15.70 11.73 9.22
C LEU A 7 15.90 10.80 10.42
N ARG A 8 14.96 10.80 11.37
CA ARG A 8 15.03 9.91 12.54
C ARG A 8 14.92 8.45 12.13
N THR A 9 14.03 8.10 11.21
CA THR A 9 13.87 6.73 10.72
C THR A 9 15.13 6.25 10.02
N LEU A 10 15.69 7.05 9.09
CA LEU A 10 16.93 6.69 8.39
C LEU A 10 18.11 6.54 9.35
N LEU A 11 18.27 7.48 10.28
CA LEU A 11 19.29 7.42 11.33
C LEU A 11 19.15 6.16 12.18
N TYR A 12 17.95 5.90 12.68
CA TYR A 12 17.66 4.73 13.49
C TYR A 12 17.97 3.44 12.74
N GLN A 13 17.55 3.32 11.48
CA GLN A 13 17.79 2.12 10.67
C GLN A 13 19.29 1.87 10.40
N ILE A 14 20.06 2.93 10.13
CA ILE A 14 21.52 2.82 9.95
C ILE A 14 22.19 2.38 11.26
N VAL A 15 21.87 3.07 12.36
CA VAL A 15 22.46 2.81 13.68
C VAL A 15 22.06 1.43 14.22
N ALA A 16 20.81 1.01 14.02
CA ALA A 16 20.34 -0.31 14.47
C ALA A 16 21.10 -1.45 13.78
N GLN A 17 21.54 -1.26 12.53
CA GLN A 17 22.34 -2.24 11.81
C GLN A 17 23.83 -2.17 12.15
N ARG A 18 24.35 -1.00 12.54
CA ARG A 18 25.76 -0.76 12.87
C ARG A 18 25.88 0.01 14.20
N PRO A 19 25.50 -0.59 15.34
CA PRO A 19 25.45 0.11 16.62
C PRO A 19 26.82 0.58 17.12
N GLU A 20 27.91 -0.01 16.64
CA GLU A 20 29.29 0.34 16.99
C GLU A 20 29.70 1.75 16.54
N ILE A 21 28.92 2.40 15.67
CA ILE A 21 29.19 3.79 15.26
C ILE A 21 28.75 4.80 16.32
N LEU A 22 27.88 4.43 17.27
CA LEU A 22 27.30 5.34 18.25
C LEU A 22 28.33 6.15 19.07
N PRO A 23 29.40 5.54 19.60
CA PRO A 23 30.42 6.29 20.34
C PRO A 23 31.12 7.37 19.50
N ASN A 24 31.25 7.14 18.19
CA ASN A 24 31.86 8.09 17.26
C ASN A 24 30.86 9.12 16.71
N LEU A 25 29.58 8.73 16.63
CA LEU A 25 28.51 9.55 16.07
C LEU A 25 28.06 10.63 17.06
N ILE A 26 27.88 10.27 18.33
CA ILE A 26 27.38 11.15 19.40
C ILE A 26 28.20 10.97 20.69
N PRO A 27 29.52 11.25 20.68
CA PRO A 27 30.42 10.90 21.78
C PRO A 27 29.99 11.49 23.13
N LYS A 28 29.59 12.76 23.15
CA LYS A 28 29.17 13.45 24.39
C LYS A 28 27.91 12.82 24.98
N GLN A 29 26.90 12.59 24.15
CA GLN A 29 25.62 12.03 24.59
C GLN A 29 25.74 10.55 24.94
N TRP A 30 26.59 9.81 24.22
CA TRP A 30 26.92 8.43 24.53
C TRP A 30 27.58 8.32 25.91
N GLU A 31 28.60 9.15 26.16
CA GLU A 31 29.27 9.22 27.46
C GLU A 31 28.31 9.59 28.59
N SER A 32 27.50 10.64 28.43
CA SER A 32 26.51 11.04 29.43
C SER A 32 25.45 9.97 29.69
N CYS A 33 25.02 9.23 28.66
CA CYS A 33 24.07 8.13 28.81
C CYS A 33 24.71 6.96 29.58
N CYS A 34 25.96 6.59 29.27
CA CYS A 34 26.66 5.50 29.94
C CYS A 34 27.02 5.83 31.39
N LEU A 35 27.45 7.07 31.68
CA LEU A 35 27.92 7.47 33.01
C LEU A 35 26.79 7.91 33.94
N PHE A 36 25.76 8.56 33.41
CA PHE A 36 24.73 9.22 34.22
C PHE A 36 23.31 8.74 33.91
N GLY A 37 23.11 7.80 32.97
CA GLY A 37 21.79 7.34 32.55
C GLY A 37 20.93 8.44 31.89
N GLN A 38 21.57 9.55 31.48
CA GLN A 38 20.87 10.68 30.89
C GLN A 38 20.47 10.37 29.45
N ARG A 39 19.24 10.73 29.09
CA ARG A 39 18.76 10.66 27.71
C ARG A 39 18.94 12.01 27.04
N PRO A 40 19.36 12.07 25.77
CA PRO A 40 19.46 13.34 25.06
C PRO A 40 18.12 14.05 25.01
N GLU A 41 18.09 15.31 25.46
CA GLU A 41 16.91 16.16 25.38
C GLU A 41 16.86 16.84 24.02
N HIS A 42 16.09 16.23 23.12
CA HIS A 42 15.75 16.75 21.80
C HIS A 42 16.93 16.91 20.81
N TRP A 43 16.63 16.70 19.53
CA TRP A 43 17.57 16.91 18.42
C TRP A 43 16.96 17.93 17.48
N SER A 44 17.70 19.00 17.16
CA SER A 44 17.28 19.95 16.14
C SER A 44 17.32 19.30 14.76
N MET A 45 16.67 19.91 13.77
CA MET A 45 16.73 19.44 12.38
C MET A 45 18.16 19.48 11.81
N GLN A 46 18.96 20.47 12.21
CA GLN A 46 20.37 20.57 11.83
C GLN A 46 21.19 19.44 12.45
N ASP A 47 20.94 19.10 13.72
CA ASP A 47 21.59 17.97 14.38
C ASP A 47 21.24 16.66 13.68
N LEU A 48 19.95 16.42 13.40
CA LEU A 48 19.49 15.21 12.70
C LEU A 48 20.13 15.07 11.31
N ARG A 49 20.18 16.17 10.55
CA ARG A 49 20.84 16.16 9.24
C ARG A 49 22.34 15.89 9.40
N GLY A 50 23.03 16.60 10.29
CA GLY A 50 24.46 16.41 10.53
C GLY A 50 24.80 14.99 10.96
N MET A 51 24.03 14.43 11.89
CA MET A 51 24.16 13.06 12.35
C MET A 51 23.94 12.06 11.22
N LEU A 52 22.95 12.25 10.34
CA LEU A 52 22.70 11.33 9.24
C LEU A 52 23.90 11.23 8.30
N PHE A 53 24.46 12.38 7.91
CA PHE A 53 25.64 12.42 7.05
C PHE A 53 26.86 11.81 7.73
N GLN A 54 27.05 12.08 9.03
CA GLN A 54 28.17 11.53 9.78
C GLN A 54 28.04 10.01 9.96
N ALA A 55 26.84 9.51 10.27
CA ALA A 55 26.56 8.09 10.39
C ALA A 55 26.83 7.37 9.06
N ALA A 56 26.33 7.93 7.95
CA ALA A 56 26.59 7.38 6.63
C ALA A 56 28.09 7.37 6.29
N LYS A 57 28.85 8.44 6.61
CA LYS A 57 30.30 8.47 6.42
C LYS A 57 31.05 7.43 7.26
N LEU A 58 30.68 7.25 8.52
CA LEU A 58 31.29 6.26 9.41
C LEU A 58 31.07 4.83 8.90
N VAL A 59 29.85 4.52 8.44
CA VAL A 59 29.50 3.18 7.94
C VAL A 59 30.09 2.92 6.56
N THR A 60 30.20 3.93 5.69
CA THR A 60 30.67 3.75 4.31
C THR A 60 32.17 3.50 4.17
N HIS A 61 32.91 3.50 5.27
CA HIS A 61 34.33 3.14 5.30
C HIS A 61 34.58 1.70 4.86
N ASP A 62 33.76 0.75 5.33
CA ASP A 62 33.88 -0.69 5.02
C ASP A 62 32.62 -1.28 4.35
N THR A 63 31.53 -0.52 4.30
CA THR A 63 30.21 -1.01 3.90
C THR A 63 29.59 -0.14 2.82
N LYS A 64 28.65 -0.70 2.04
CA LYS A 64 27.82 0.07 1.10
C LYS A 64 26.43 0.25 1.68
N ILE A 65 25.90 1.46 1.60
CA ILE A 65 24.54 1.78 2.05
C ILE A 65 23.62 1.85 0.84
N CYS A 66 22.47 1.20 0.93
CA CYS A 66 21.38 1.35 -0.01
C CYS A 66 20.12 1.78 0.75
N LEU A 67 19.63 2.99 0.46
CA LEU A 67 18.41 3.52 1.07
C LEU A 67 17.24 3.34 0.10
N PHE A 68 16.12 2.85 0.61
CA PHE A 68 14.87 2.76 -0.14
C PHE A 68 13.87 3.72 0.53
N VAL A 69 13.41 4.71 -0.22
CA VAL A 69 12.47 5.72 0.27
C VAL A 69 11.23 5.66 -0.61
N ASP A 70 10.14 5.22 -0.02
CA ASP A 70 8.84 5.11 -0.69
C ASP A 70 7.97 6.34 -0.37
N GLY A 71 7.11 6.74 -1.30
CA GLY A 71 6.17 7.85 -1.13
C GLY A 71 6.82 9.23 -0.94
N LEU A 72 7.77 9.64 -1.80
CA LEU A 72 8.37 10.98 -1.69
C LEU A 72 7.35 12.12 -1.84
N ASP A 73 6.25 11.90 -2.57
CA ASP A 73 5.15 12.85 -2.75
C ASP A 73 4.26 13.01 -1.50
N GLU A 74 4.35 12.10 -0.54
CA GLU A 74 3.65 12.20 0.76
C GLU A 74 4.40 13.06 1.78
N PHE A 75 5.44 13.76 1.33
CA PHE A 75 6.28 14.58 2.17
C PHE A 75 5.59 15.91 2.51
N ASP A 76 5.44 16.18 3.81
CA ASP A 76 4.70 17.33 4.34
C ASP A 76 5.54 18.64 4.36
N GLY A 77 6.69 18.65 3.69
CA GLY A 77 7.62 19.78 3.65
C GLY A 77 7.93 20.24 2.22
N THR A 78 8.94 21.10 2.06
CA THR A 78 9.35 21.53 0.73
C THR A 78 10.06 20.40 -0.02
N HIS A 79 9.54 20.02 -1.19
CA HIS A 79 10.14 18.98 -2.03
C HIS A 79 11.60 19.29 -2.40
N ASP A 80 11.94 20.57 -2.57
CA ASP A 80 13.31 21.02 -2.87
C ASP A 80 14.31 20.65 -1.77
N GLU A 81 13.91 20.74 -0.48
CA GLU A 81 14.76 20.34 0.62
C GLU A 81 14.99 18.82 0.65
N LEU A 82 13.96 18.04 0.36
CA LEU A 82 14.04 16.59 0.26
C LEU A 82 14.94 16.16 -0.91
N ILE A 83 14.76 16.78 -2.07
CA ILE A 83 15.59 16.55 -3.25
C ILE A 83 17.04 16.93 -2.95
N SER A 84 17.28 18.07 -2.34
CA SER A 84 18.61 18.52 -1.92
C SER A 84 19.25 17.56 -0.93
N LEU A 85 18.50 17.08 0.07
CA LEU A 85 18.96 16.06 1.00
C LEU A 85 19.43 14.78 0.29
N ILE A 86 18.59 14.23 -0.60
CA ILE A 86 18.90 13.00 -1.33
C ILE A 86 20.12 13.21 -2.25
N LYS A 87 20.17 14.32 -2.99
CA LYS A 87 21.30 14.64 -3.87
C LYS A 87 22.60 14.80 -3.09
N SER A 88 22.58 15.47 -1.93
CA SER A 88 23.74 15.58 -1.04
C SER A 88 24.18 14.22 -0.50
N LEU A 89 23.26 13.32 -0.11
CA LEU A 89 23.63 11.98 0.35
C LEU A 89 24.35 11.17 -0.74
N ILE A 90 23.88 11.25 -1.99
CA ILE A 90 24.47 10.54 -3.13
C ILE A 90 25.79 11.19 -3.58
N GLY A 91 25.86 12.52 -3.59
CA GLY A 91 27.00 13.28 -4.10
C GLY A 91 28.16 13.40 -3.12
N ASP A 92 27.87 13.58 -1.82
CA ASP A 92 28.88 13.89 -0.81
C ASP A 92 29.48 12.63 -0.15
N ILE A 93 28.82 11.48 -0.29
CA ILE A 93 29.19 10.25 0.40
C ILE A 93 29.36 9.11 -0.61
N ARG A 94 30.60 8.62 -0.74
CA ARG A 94 30.89 7.44 -1.55
C ARG A 94 30.18 6.21 -0.96
N ASN A 95 29.86 5.23 -1.79
CA ASN A 95 29.20 3.98 -1.40
C ASN A 95 27.76 4.12 -0.86
N VAL A 96 27.11 5.26 -1.07
CA VAL A 96 25.66 5.43 -0.84
C VAL A 96 24.91 5.32 -2.16
N LYS A 97 23.86 4.51 -2.16
CA LYS A 97 22.84 4.48 -3.21
C LYS A 97 21.48 4.77 -2.59
N VAL A 98 20.63 5.47 -3.33
CA VAL A 98 19.26 5.75 -2.92
C VAL A 98 18.34 5.34 -4.05
N CYS A 99 17.34 4.53 -3.71
CA CYS A 99 16.20 4.21 -4.56
C CYS A 99 14.99 4.95 -4.00
N VAL A 100 14.32 5.72 -4.85
CA VAL A 100 13.17 6.55 -4.46
C VAL A 100 11.96 6.14 -5.28
N ALA A 101 10.80 6.11 -4.65
CA ALA A 101 9.51 5.91 -5.31
C ALA A 101 8.58 7.10 -5.02
N SER A 102 7.88 7.58 -6.05
CA SER A 102 6.94 8.69 -5.95
C SER A 102 5.90 8.63 -7.06
N ARG A 103 4.81 9.39 -6.90
CA ARG A 103 3.95 9.78 -8.05
C ARG A 103 4.79 10.55 -9.10
N PRO A 104 4.39 10.54 -10.39
CA PRO A 104 5.15 11.13 -11.49
C PRO A 104 5.03 12.67 -11.54
N TRP A 105 5.21 13.34 -10.40
CA TRP A 105 5.15 14.80 -10.32
C TRP A 105 6.37 15.43 -11.00
N ASN A 106 6.14 16.57 -11.67
CA ASN A 106 7.18 17.27 -12.44
C ASN A 106 8.43 17.56 -11.60
N VAL A 107 8.27 17.95 -10.33
CA VAL A 107 9.39 18.27 -9.43
C VAL A 107 10.38 17.11 -9.27
N PHE A 108 9.88 15.87 -9.17
CA PHE A 108 10.72 14.69 -9.02
C PHE A 108 11.26 14.22 -10.36
N ARG A 109 10.47 14.31 -11.44
CA ARG A 109 10.93 14.01 -12.80
C ARG A 109 12.06 14.93 -13.21
N ASP A 110 11.95 16.23 -12.92
CA ASP A 110 12.96 17.21 -13.28
C ASP A 110 14.22 17.02 -12.40
N ALA A 111 14.05 16.62 -11.15
CA ALA A 111 15.17 16.37 -10.23
C ALA A 111 15.94 15.06 -10.49
N PHE A 112 15.24 13.99 -10.83
CA PHE A 112 15.77 12.62 -10.86
C PHE A 112 15.58 11.89 -12.20
N GLY A 113 14.87 12.46 -13.18
CA GLY A 113 14.51 11.76 -14.42
C GLY A 113 15.68 11.37 -15.34
N GLN A 114 16.87 11.92 -15.10
CA GLN A 114 18.10 11.51 -15.80
C GLN A 114 18.79 10.30 -15.13
N ALA A 115 18.37 9.93 -13.91
CA ALA A 115 18.85 8.74 -13.24
C ALA A 115 18.15 7.49 -13.79
N PRO A 116 18.72 6.28 -13.59
CA PRO A 116 18.01 5.04 -13.87
C PRO A 116 16.66 5.03 -13.15
N ASN A 117 15.58 4.89 -13.91
CA ASN A 117 14.22 4.92 -13.41
C ASN A 117 13.40 3.79 -14.03
N LEU A 118 12.37 3.38 -13.30
CA LEU A 118 11.39 2.39 -13.71
C LEU A 118 10.02 3.03 -13.57
N ARG A 119 9.20 2.96 -14.61
CA ARG A 119 7.80 3.37 -14.59
C ARG A 119 6.96 2.12 -14.43
N LEU A 120 6.27 2.00 -13.30
CA LEU A 120 5.51 0.79 -12.98
C LEU A 120 4.38 0.58 -13.99
N GLU A 121 3.75 1.65 -14.46
CA GLU A 121 2.67 1.59 -15.45
C GLU A 121 3.11 0.98 -16.79
N ASP A 122 4.39 1.14 -17.16
CA ASP A 122 4.95 0.55 -18.37
C ASP A 122 5.27 -0.94 -18.17
N LEU A 123 5.47 -1.38 -16.92
CA LEU A 123 5.84 -2.75 -16.56
C LEU A 123 4.62 -3.61 -16.23
N THR A 124 3.52 -3.03 -15.74
CA THR A 124 2.33 -3.80 -15.33
C THR A 124 1.37 -4.11 -16.48
N PHE A 125 1.58 -3.55 -17.68
CA PHE A 125 0.66 -3.70 -18.80
C PHE A 125 0.40 -5.17 -19.19
N ASP A 126 1.46 -5.96 -19.39
CA ASP A 126 1.33 -7.37 -19.79
C ASP A 126 0.76 -8.26 -18.67
N ASP A 127 1.08 -7.94 -17.42
CA ASP A 127 0.53 -8.64 -16.26
C ASP A 127 -0.96 -8.33 -16.09
N ILE A 128 -1.36 -7.06 -16.24
CA ILE A 128 -2.77 -6.65 -16.24
C ILE A 128 -3.53 -7.34 -17.38
N LYS A 129 -2.97 -7.39 -18.58
CA LYS A 129 -3.57 -8.10 -19.71
C LYS A 129 -3.79 -9.57 -19.41
N SER A 130 -2.80 -10.24 -18.81
CA SER A 130 -2.87 -11.64 -18.42
C SER A 130 -3.89 -11.87 -17.30
N PHE A 131 -3.96 -10.94 -16.35
CA PHE A 131 -4.94 -10.95 -15.26
C PHE A 131 -6.37 -10.81 -15.77
N VAL A 132 -6.65 -9.78 -16.58
CA VAL A 132 -7.98 -9.54 -17.19
C VAL A 132 -8.42 -10.78 -17.95
N LYS A 133 -7.55 -11.31 -18.83
CA LYS A 133 -7.85 -12.51 -19.61
C LYS A 133 -8.19 -13.70 -18.71
N SER A 134 -7.37 -13.99 -17.71
CA SER A 134 -7.59 -15.16 -16.83
C SER A 134 -8.88 -15.05 -16.02
N LYS A 135 -9.23 -13.86 -15.53
CA LYS A 135 -10.49 -13.61 -14.80
C LYS A 135 -11.72 -13.81 -15.69
N PHE A 136 -11.71 -13.26 -16.89
CA PHE A 136 -12.82 -13.40 -17.83
C PHE A 136 -12.95 -14.82 -18.38
N GLU A 137 -11.84 -15.49 -18.69
CA GLU A 137 -11.87 -16.89 -19.16
C GLU A 137 -12.27 -17.89 -18.08
N ALA A 138 -12.14 -17.54 -16.80
CA ALA A 138 -12.64 -18.33 -15.68
C ALA A 138 -14.17 -18.26 -15.51
N ASP A 139 -14.85 -17.25 -16.09
CA ASP A 139 -16.30 -17.08 -15.96
C ASP A 139 -17.06 -17.80 -17.11
N PRO A 140 -17.90 -18.81 -16.81
CA PRO A 140 -18.62 -19.56 -17.85
C PRO A 140 -19.60 -18.71 -18.67
N VAL A 141 -20.19 -17.66 -18.08
CA VAL A 141 -21.16 -16.79 -18.77
C VAL A 141 -20.42 -15.92 -19.77
N PHE A 142 -19.27 -15.37 -19.39
CA PHE A 142 -18.41 -14.64 -20.31
C PHE A 142 -17.89 -15.52 -21.45
N LEU A 143 -17.50 -16.77 -21.19
CA LEU A 143 -17.07 -17.68 -22.26
C LEU A 143 -18.16 -17.88 -23.33
N ASN A 144 -19.43 -18.00 -22.92
CA ASN A 144 -20.55 -18.10 -23.85
C ASN A 144 -20.77 -16.79 -24.62
N LEU A 145 -20.65 -15.63 -23.95
CA LEU A 145 -20.70 -14.32 -24.59
C LEU A 145 -19.57 -14.17 -25.63
N GLY A 146 -18.35 -14.56 -25.28
CA GLY A 146 -17.18 -14.52 -26.16
C GLY A 146 -17.32 -15.42 -27.39
N ARG A 147 -17.98 -16.57 -27.28
CA ARG A 147 -18.32 -17.42 -28.44
C ARG A 147 -19.31 -16.75 -29.39
N ARG A 148 -20.26 -15.98 -28.85
CA ARG A 148 -21.29 -15.29 -29.63
C ARG A 148 -20.79 -13.97 -30.23
N TYR A 149 -19.96 -13.24 -29.50
CA TYR A 149 -19.44 -11.92 -29.87
C TYR A 149 -17.92 -11.82 -29.63
N PRO A 150 -17.09 -12.56 -30.40
CA PRO A 150 -15.65 -12.66 -30.16
C PRO A 150 -14.90 -11.34 -30.35
N VAL A 151 -15.35 -10.50 -31.29
CA VAL A 151 -14.74 -9.18 -31.54
C VAL A 151 -14.97 -8.26 -30.34
N PHE A 152 -16.21 -8.21 -29.84
CA PHE A 152 -16.58 -7.40 -28.68
C PHE A 152 -15.84 -7.86 -27.42
N ALA A 153 -15.80 -9.16 -27.13
CA ALA A 153 -15.12 -9.69 -25.94
C ALA A 153 -13.63 -9.29 -25.89
N ASN A 154 -12.93 -9.40 -27.03
CA ASN A 154 -11.53 -8.98 -27.13
C ASN A 154 -11.37 -7.44 -27.00
N GLN A 155 -12.27 -6.66 -27.60
CA GLN A 155 -12.26 -5.21 -27.47
C GLN A 155 -12.51 -4.76 -26.03
N LEU A 156 -13.47 -5.36 -25.34
CA LEU A 156 -13.77 -5.06 -23.94
C LEU A 156 -12.55 -5.30 -23.05
N MET A 157 -11.90 -6.47 -23.17
CA MET A 157 -10.68 -6.77 -22.42
C MET A 157 -9.55 -5.78 -22.74
N ASN A 158 -9.32 -5.45 -24.01
CA ASN A 158 -8.29 -4.49 -24.39
C ASN A 158 -8.58 -3.08 -23.85
N ASN A 159 -9.85 -2.65 -23.88
CA ASN A 159 -10.26 -1.35 -23.37
C ASN A 159 -10.00 -1.25 -21.85
N ILE A 160 -10.24 -2.32 -21.09
CA ILE A 160 -9.91 -2.38 -19.66
C ILE A 160 -8.41 -2.20 -19.44
N VAL A 161 -7.57 -2.95 -20.16
CA VAL A 161 -6.11 -2.89 -20.02
C VAL A 161 -5.57 -1.49 -20.32
N VAL A 162 -6.06 -0.85 -21.39
CA VAL A 162 -5.66 0.52 -21.76
C VAL A 162 -6.13 1.53 -20.72
N LYS A 163 -7.36 1.40 -20.22
CA LYS A 163 -7.95 2.36 -19.28
C LYS A 163 -7.36 2.24 -17.87
N ALA A 164 -6.83 1.07 -17.50
CA ALA A 164 -6.23 0.79 -16.21
C ALA A 164 -5.06 1.70 -15.82
N SER A 165 -4.35 2.27 -16.79
CA SER A 165 -3.18 3.15 -16.54
C SER A 165 -2.17 2.57 -15.53
N GLY A 166 -2.01 1.24 -15.54
CA GLY A 166 -1.09 0.52 -14.65
C GLY A 166 -1.62 0.19 -13.24
N VAL A 167 -2.86 0.56 -12.90
CA VAL A 167 -3.42 0.40 -11.55
C VAL A 167 -4.18 -0.93 -11.41
N PHE A 168 -3.56 -1.92 -10.77
CA PHE A 168 -4.17 -3.25 -10.55
C PHE A 168 -5.49 -3.22 -9.79
N LEU A 169 -5.59 -2.39 -8.75
CA LEU A 169 -6.81 -2.31 -7.95
C LEU A 169 -7.99 -1.82 -8.78
N TRP A 170 -7.75 -0.85 -9.68
CA TRP A 170 -8.74 -0.38 -10.62
C TRP A 170 -9.23 -1.53 -11.51
N VAL A 171 -8.30 -2.32 -12.06
CA VAL A 171 -8.62 -3.47 -12.91
C VAL A 171 -9.48 -4.49 -12.18
N ASP A 172 -9.11 -4.85 -10.95
CA ASP A 172 -9.86 -5.85 -10.17
C ASP A 172 -11.31 -5.39 -9.92
N LEU A 173 -11.50 -4.12 -9.52
CA LEU A 173 -12.83 -3.52 -9.31
C LEU A 173 -13.65 -3.48 -10.60
N VAL A 174 -13.06 -3.07 -11.72
CA VAL A 174 -13.75 -2.98 -13.01
C VAL A 174 -14.11 -4.35 -13.55
N VAL A 175 -13.20 -5.32 -13.48
CA VAL A 175 -13.46 -6.71 -13.91
C VAL A 175 -14.58 -7.33 -13.08
N ALA A 176 -14.56 -7.16 -11.76
CA ALA A 176 -15.65 -7.63 -10.89
C ALA A 176 -17.00 -7.00 -11.30
N SER A 177 -17.06 -5.68 -11.45
CA SER A 177 -18.27 -4.96 -11.85
C SER A 177 -18.84 -5.42 -13.20
N LEU A 178 -17.97 -5.68 -14.18
CA LEU A 178 -18.37 -6.16 -15.50
C LEU A 178 -18.84 -7.60 -15.47
N LEU A 179 -18.16 -8.48 -14.72
CA LEU A 179 -18.59 -9.88 -14.54
C LEU A 179 -19.96 -9.96 -13.86
N ASP A 180 -20.22 -9.11 -12.87
CA ASP A 180 -21.54 -9.03 -12.23
C ASP A 180 -22.61 -8.57 -13.21
N GLY A 181 -22.33 -7.54 -14.02
CA GLY A 181 -23.25 -7.10 -15.10
C GLY A 181 -23.53 -8.22 -16.12
N ILE A 182 -22.50 -8.98 -16.52
CA ILE A 182 -22.65 -10.13 -17.43
C ILE A 182 -23.57 -11.20 -16.81
N ARG A 183 -23.41 -11.49 -15.52
CA ARG A 183 -24.23 -12.49 -14.81
C ARG A 183 -25.69 -12.04 -14.66
N LEU A 184 -25.92 -10.74 -14.54
CA LEU A 184 -27.27 -10.14 -14.53
C LEU A 184 -27.90 -10.06 -15.93
N GLY A 185 -27.14 -10.39 -16.99
CA GLY A 185 -27.64 -10.41 -18.36
C GLY A 185 -27.59 -9.05 -19.06
N ASP A 186 -26.71 -8.14 -18.63
CA ASP A 186 -26.46 -6.86 -19.30
C ASP A 186 -26.15 -7.07 -20.79
N ARG A 187 -26.66 -6.17 -21.64
CA ARG A 187 -26.36 -6.22 -23.08
C ARG A 187 -24.93 -5.77 -23.32
N ILE A 188 -24.37 -6.15 -24.47
CA ILE A 188 -22.99 -5.77 -24.83
C ILE A 188 -22.80 -4.25 -24.87
N GLU A 189 -23.83 -3.48 -25.26
CA GLU A 189 -23.79 -2.03 -25.26
C GLU A 189 -23.78 -1.45 -23.84
N ASP A 190 -24.47 -2.10 -22.91
CA ASP A 190 -24.54 -1.68 -21.50
C ASP A 190 -23.22 -1.99 -20.78
N LEU A 191 -22.56 -3.11 -21.10
CA LEU A 191 -21.22 -3.44 -20.59
C LEU A 191 -20.17 -2.43 -21.05
N GLN A 192 -20.19 -2.03 -22.33
CA GLN A 192 -19.29 -1.00 -22.83
C GLN A 192 -19.58 0.36 -22.20
N ARG A 193 -20.87 0.74 -22.08
CA ARG A 193 -21.26 1.98 -21.39
C ARG A 193 -20.79 1.99 -19.94
N ARG A 194 -20.96 0.89 -19.22
CA ARG A 194 -20.47 0.73 -17.85
C ARG A 194 -18.96 0.95 -17.78
N LEU A 195 -18.18 0.36 -18.70
CA LEU A 195 -16.74 0.58 -18.78
C LEU A 195 -16.39 2.04 -19.09
N ASP A 196 -17.10 2.68 -20.01
CA ASP A 196 -16.86 4.07 -20.42
C ASP A 196 -17.15 5.06 -19.29
N ASP A 197 -18.21 4.82 -18.52
CA ASP A 197 -18.60 5.65 -17.38
C ASP A 197 -17.66 5.52 -16.17
N LEU A 198 -16.79 4.50 -16.14
CA LEU A 198 -15.81 4.36 -15.05
C LEU A 198 -14.66 5.34 -15.25
N PRO A 199 -14.30 6.15 -14.24
CA PRO A 199 -13.18 7.07 -14.35
C PRO A 199 -11.86 6.30 -14.34
N THR A 200 -10.81 6.85 -14.96
CA THR A 200 -9.46 6.25 -15.03
C THR A 200 -8.66 6.43 -13.74
N GLU A 201 -8.92 7.51 -13.00
CA GLU A 201 -8.26 7.79 -11.73
C GLU A 201 -8.96 7.05 -10.60
N LEU A 202 -8.17 6.50 -9.68
CA LEU A 202 -8.67 5.69 -8.58
C LEU A 202 -9.48 6.53 -7.59
N GLU A 203 -9.08 7.78 -7.35
CA GLU A 203 -9.80 8.73 -6.50
C GLU A 203 -11.24 8.94 -6.99
N ASN A 204 -11.41 9.21 -8.28
CA ASN A 204 -12.72 9.38 -8.90
C ASN A 204 -13.53 8.06 -8.91
N LEU A 205 -12.85 6.90 -8.98
CA LEU A 205 -13.52 5.60 -8.89
C LEU A 205 -14.10 5.39 -7.49
N TYR A 206 -13.35 5.74 -6.43
CA TYR A 206 -13.86 5.71 -5.06
C TYR A 206 -15.03 6.66 -4.87
N GLU A 207 -14.94 7.88 -5.39
CA GLU A 207 -16.05 8.84 -5.32
C GLU A 207 -17.32 8.28 -5.99
N LYS A 208 -17.18 7.66 -7.16
CA LYS A 208 -18.30 6.99 -7.84
C LYS A 208 -18.87 5.83 -7.02
N ILE A 209 -18.00 5.01 -6.41
CA ILE A 209 -18.43 3.91 -5.52
C ILE A 209 -19.22 4.46 -4.33
N LEU A 210 -18.69 5.49 -3.66
CA LEU A 210 -19.35 6.11 -2.50
C LEU A 210 -20.71 6.73 -2.87
N HIS A 211 -20.80 7.42 -4.02
CA HIS A 211 -22.07 7.96 -4.51
C HIS A 211 -23.06 6.91 -5.00
N SER A 212 -22.60 5.68 -5.27
CA SER A 212 -23.49 4.58 -5.62
C SER A 212 -24.08 3.85 -4.41
N LEU A 213 -23.57 4.10 -3.20
CA LEU A 213 -24.11 3.52 -1.98
C LEU A 213 -25.45 4.16 -1.61
N ASP A 214 -26.39 3.36 -1.14
CA ASP A 214 -27.61 3.89 -0.52
C ASP A 214 -27.25 4.72 0.72
N ASN A 215 -28.04 5.76 1.01
CA ASN A 215 -27.82 6.67 2.15
C ASN A 215 -27.65 5.93 3.49
N PHE A 216 -28.29 4.77 3.65
CA PHE A 216 -28.12 3.93 4.83
C PHE A 216 -26.69 3.42 4.98
N TYR A 217 -26.12 2.86 3.90
CA TYR A 217 -24.75 2.34 3.90
C TYR A 217 -23.70 3.45 3.89
N LEU A 218 -24.02 4.61 3.29
CA LEU A 218 -23.14 5.77 3.31
C LEU A 218 -22.88 6.26 4.75
N GLY A 219 -23.91 6.22 5.61
CA GLY A 219 -23.77 6.52 7.04
C GLY A 219 -22.80 5.59 7.76
N HIS A 220 -22.87 4.29 7.49
CA HIS A 220 -21.95 3.30 8.07
C HIS A 220 -20.52 3.47 7.54
N ALA A 221 -20.37 3.66 6.22
CA ALA A 221 -19.06 3.93 5.62
C ALA A 221 -18.40 5.18 6.22
N ALA A 222 -19.15 6.26 6.44
CA ALA A 222 -18.64 7.47 7.08
C ALA A 222 -18.17 7.22 8.52
N GLN A 223 -18.86 6.40 9.31
CA GLN A 223 -18.43 6.02 10.65
C GLN A 223 -17.09 5.26 10.61
N TYR A 224 -16.95 4.31 9.69
CA TYR A 224 -15.70 3.56 9.51
C TYR A 224 -14.53 4.46 9.11
N PHE A 225 -14.73 5.37 8.15
CA PHE A 225 -13.67 6.30 7.75
C PHE A 225 -13.28 7.24 8.89
N THR A 226 -14.26 7.76 9.64
CA THR A 226 -14.00 8.61 10.80
C THR A 226 -13.20 7.85 11.86
N LEU A 227 -13.52 6.58 12.10
CA LEU A 227 -12.82 5.74 13.06
C LEU A 227 -11.36 5.52 12.65
N VAL A 228 -11.11 5.19 11.38
CA VAL A 228 -9.76 5.02 10.83
C VAL A 228 -8.96 6.32 10.96
N GLU A 229 -9.56 7.44 10.56
CA GLU A 229 -8.92 8.76 10.63
C GLU A 229 -8.57 9.17 12.07
N SER A 230 -9.40 8.78 13.03
CA SER A 230 -9.21 9.12 14.45
C SER A 230 -8.17 8.25 15.16
N THR A 231 -7.60 7.25 14.49
CA THR A 231 -6.67 6.29 15.10
C THR A 231 -5.23 6.53 14.69
N GLU A 232 -4.32 6.50 15.67
CA GLU A 232 -2.87 6.64 15.43
C GLU A 232 -2.24 5.36 14.86
N ALA A 233 -2.94 4.23 14.97
CA ALA A 233 -2.46 2.92 14.53
C ALA A 233 -3.53 2.17 13.73
N PRO A 234 -3.14 1.32 12.76
CA PRO A 234 -4.08 0.54 11.97
C PRO A 234 -5.00 -0.31 12.85
N LEU A 235 -6.30 -0.21 12.59
CA LEU A 235 -7.32 -1.00 13.27
C LEU A 235 -7.27 -2.46 12.80
N THR A 236 -7.46 -3.37 13.74
CA THR A 236 -7.63 -4.79 13.49
C THR A 236 -9.07 -5.09 13.05
N ILE A 237 -9.26 -6.21 12.34
CA ILE A 237 -10.59 -6.70 11.95
C ILE A 237 -11.51 -6.83 13.18
N LEU A 238 -10.95 -7.25 14.32
CA LEU A 238 -11.70 -7.38 15.58
C LEU A 238 -12.19 -6.03 16.11
N GLN A 239 -11.41 -4.96 15.94
CA GLN A 239 -11.84 -3.61 16.34
C GLN A 239 -12.95 -3.10 15.43
N PHE A 240 -12.89 -3.40 14.13
CA PHE A 240 -13.98 -3.08 13.21
C PHE A 240 -15.26 -3.86 13.55
N SER A 241 -15.17 -5.15 13.89
CA SER A 241 -16.37 -5.91 14.27
C SER A 241 -17.06 -5.34 15.51
N PHE A 242 -16.30 -4.77 16.46
CA PHE A 242 -16.90 -4.07 17.61
C PHE A 242 -17.52 -2.72 17.23
N ALA A 243 -16.98 -2.04 16.21
CA ALA A 243 -17.54 -0.80 15.71
C ALA A 243 -18.83 -1.00 14.91
N ASP A 244 -19.04 -2.20 14.35
CA ASP A 244 -20.25 -2.59 13.60
C ASP A 244 -21.44 -2.98 14.51
N GLU A 245 -21.22 -3.10 15.81
CA GLU A 245 -22.27 -3.46 16.78
C GLU A 245 -23.29 -2.33 16.93
N GLU A 246 -24.59 -2.67 16.92
CA GLU A 246 -25.68 -1.67 17.05
C GLU A 246 -25.63 -0.88 18.37
N SER A 247 -25.06 -1.47 19.42
CA SER A 247 -24.94 -0.84 20.73
C SER A 247 -23.47 -0.72 21.16
N PRO A 248 -23.02 0.47 21.60
CA PRO A 248 -21.70 0.65 22.19
C PRO A 248 -21.45 -0.20 23.44
N LYS A 249 -22.52 -0.75 24.03
CA LYS A 249 -22.45 -1.61 25.21
C LYS A 249 -22.44 -3.10 24.88
N SER A 250 -22.70 -3.51 23.63
CA SER A 250 -22.69 -4.92 23.23
C SER A 250 -21.42 -5.63 23.67
N ALA A 251 -20.25 -4.99 23.44
CA ALA A 251 -18.95 -5.51 23.86
C ALA A 251 -18.78 -5.58 25.39
N LEU A 252 -19.41 -4.67 26.15
CA LEU A 252 -19.35 -4.63 27.62
C LEU A 252 -20.30 -5.62 28.29
N GLU A 253 -21.40 -5.96 27.61
CA GLU A 253 -22.44 -6.87 28.09
C GLU A 253 -22.22 -8.31 27.59
N MET A 254 -21.23 -8.52 26.71
CA MET A 254 -20.89 -9.82 26.16
C MET A 254 -20.39 -10.77 27.25
N LYS A 255 -21.01 -11.96 27.34
CA LYS A 255 -20.58 -12.98 28.29
C LYS A 255 -19.20 -13.52 27.91
N ILE A 256 -18.24 -13.34 28.80
CA ILE A 256 -16.88 -13.88 28.64
C ILE A 256 -16.95 -15.41 28.74
N GLY A 257 -16.54 -16.09 27.67
CA GLY A 257 -16.53 -17.55 27.58
C GLY A 257 -15.47 -18.05 26.59
N ARG A 258 -15.25 -19.37 26.54
CA ARG A 258 -14.41 -19.96 25.48
C ARG A 258 -15.08 -19.70 24.13
N LEU A 259 -14.30 -19.25 23.15
CA LEU A 259 -14.72 -19.25 21.74
C LEU A 259 -15.17 -20.67 21.40
N SER A 260 -16.48 -20.86 21.28
CA SER A 260 -17.07 -22.12 20.86
C SER A 260 -17.20 -22.09 19.35
N GLU A 261 -16.79 -23.16 18.67
CA GLU A 261 -16.79 -23.27 17.20
C GLU A 261 -18.19 -23.14 16.56
N GLY A 262 -19.25 -22.94 17.35
CA GLY A 262 -20.65 -22.97 16.89
C GLY A 262 -21.47 -21.70 17.17
N HIS A 263 -20.87 -20.58 17.58
CA HIS A 263 -21.55 -19.27 17.63
C HIS A 263 -20.81 -18.26 16.74
N GLY A 264 -20.28 -18.74 15.62
CA GLY A 264 -19.98 -17.86 14.49
C GLY A 264 -21.30 -17.27 13.98
N PHE A 265 -21.24 -16.03 13.52
CA PHE A 265 -22.27 -15.37 12.73
C PHE A 265 -23.08 -16.39 11.91
N ASP A 266 -24.40 -16.28 11.93
CA ASP A 266 -25.25 -17.08 11.06
C ASP A 266 -25.02 -16.65 9.60
N TYR A 267 -23.99 -17.24 8.97
CA TYR A 267 -23.60 -16.99 7.59
C TYR A 267 -24.68 -17.41 6.58
N SER A 268 -25.80 -17.99 7.02
CA SER A 268 -26.93 -18.30 6.14
C SER A 268 -27.71 -17.06 5.66
N GLN A 269 -27.48 -15.88 6.25
CA GLN A 269 -28.00 -14.61 5.75
C GLN A 269 -27.07 -13.89 4.76
N LEU A 270 -25.86 -14.42 4.51
CA LEU A 270 -24.92 -13.91 3.51
C LEU A 270 -25.12 -14.60 2.15
N GLU A 271 -26.36 -14.66 1.65
CA GLU A 271 -26.58 -14.91 0.22
C GLU A 271 -26.08 -13.69 -0.56
N GLY A 272 -24.80 -13.70 -0.94
CA GLY A 272 -24.26 -12.71 -1.89
C GLY A 272 -22.76 -12.42 -1.84
N VAL A 273 -22.02 -12.83 -0.80
CA VAL A 273 -20.59 -12.48 -0.68
C VAL A 273 -19.72 -13.72 -0.84
N PHE A 274 -19.24 -13.93 -2.06
CA PHE A 274 -18.20 -14.92 -2.36
C PHE A 274 -16.87 -14.51 -1.71
N PHE A 275 -16.46 -15.22 -0.67
CA PHE A 275 -15.09 -15.13 -0.15
C PHE A 275 -14.18 -16.11 -0.91
N PHE A 276 -13.15 -15.58 -1.59
CA PHE A 276 -12.04 -16.37 -2.10
C PHE A 276 -11.14 -16.81 -0.94
N TRP A 277 -11.12 -18.11 -0.65
CA TRP A 277 -10.11 -18.71 0.23
C TRP A 277 -8.79 -18.89 -0.53
N SER A 278 -7.70 -18.29 -0.01
CA SER A 278 -6.33 -18.53 -0.45
C SER A 278 -5.81 -19.82 0.18
N ASP A 279 -6.12 -20.96 -0.44
CA ASP A 279 -5.69 -22.29 -0.01
C ASP A 279 -4.49 -22.79 -0.83
N GLN A 280 -3.39 -22.01 -0.89
CA GLN A 280 -2.15 -22.45 -1.56
C GLN A 280 -0.84 -21.97 -0.91
N LEU A 281 -0.78 -21.84 0.42
CA LEU A 281 0.50 -21.59 1.14
C LEU A 281 0.77 -22.56 2.29
N ALA A 282 0.57 -23.86 2.06
CA ALA A 282 0.96 -24.90 3.03
C ALA A 282 1.53 -26.18 2.38
N ALA A 283 2.45 -26.04 1.41
CA ALA A 283 3.15 -27.21 0.86
C ALA A 283 4.62 -26.97 0.53
N LEU A 284 5.37 -26.29 1.39
CA LEU A 284 6.84 -26.35 1.37
C LEU A 284 7.39 -26.24 2.80
N GLU A 285 7.42 -27.37 3.52
CA GLU A 285 8.36 -27.55 4.64
C GLU A 285 9.44 -28.59 4.28
N PRO A 286 10.66 -28.43 4.85
CA PRO A 286 11.85 -29.13 4.40
C PRO A 286 11.95 -30.53 5.01
N ARG A 287 12.34 -31.51 4.18
CA ARG A 287 12.74 -32.85 4.65
C ARG A 287 13.91 -32.73 5.61
N LYS A 288 13.67 -32.98 6.91
CA LYS A 288 14.70 -33.33 7.87
C LYS A 288 15.33 -34.67 7.44
N LYS A 289 16.63 -34.64 7.21
CA LYS A 289 17.50 -35.82 7.28
C LYS A 289 17.60 -36.26 8.74
N GLU A 290 17.50 -37.55 9.00
CA GLU A 290 18.28 -38.18 10.05
C GLU A 290 18.40 -39.69 9.78
N ILE A 291 19.67 -40.14 9.81
CA ILE A 291 20.25 -41.49 9.78
C ILE A 291 20.22 -42.22 8.42
#